data_AF-A0A7K2FSD8-F1
#
_entry.id   AF-A0A7K2FSD8-F1
#
_cell.length_a   1.000
_cell.length_b   1.000
_cell.length_c   1.000
_cell.angle_alpha   90.00
_cell.angle_beta   90.00
_cell.angle_gamma   90.00
#
_symmetry.space_group_name_H-M   'P 1'
#
loop_
_entity.id
_entity.type
_entity.pdbx_description
1 polymer ?
#
loop_
_entity_poly.entity_id
_entity_poly.type
_entity_poly.pdbx_seq_one_letter_code
_entity_poly.pdbx_strand_id
1 'polypeptide(L)'
;MPVNNVNVRLVMQFVVMMAIALGLFFAGLAEGGMMLGLLGLVFFFFVLDPLVRALLPPSFFPAPRGAQATCALYRGWGAKLALRLGMGPSRTVQADAVRLRTGVRLSMFAYGLRDGSQTLGNLLLDQAADGTVRLAWRRRGKGAVDEPISLQWPVAVHPERQQQNAAQARMKFTAAVDLDNASYWLRPHDVALLQLVLGNGAPVAPHVSF
;
A
#
# COMPACT_ATOMS: atom_id res chain seq x y z
N MET A 1 -10.42 21.70 9.14
CA MET A 1 -11.14 20.65 8.41
C MET A 1 -10.28 20.25 7.22
N PRO A 2 -9.84 18.99 7.08
CA PRO A 2 -9.07 18.63 5.89
C PRO A 2 -10.03 18.58 4.70
N VAL A 3 -9.79 19.44 3.72
CA VAL A 3 -10.44 19.34 2.41
C VAL A 3 -9.94 18.04 1.80
N ASN A 4 -10.81 17.04 1.68
CA ASN A 4 -10.57 15.89 0.82
C ASN A 4 -10.40 16.43 -0.60
N ASN A 5 -9.17 16.73 -1.00
CA ASN A 5 -8.83 16.97 -2.39
C ASN A 5 -8.97 15.62 -3.12
N VAL A 6 -10.21 15.27 -3.43
CA VAL A 6 -10.54 14.22 -4.38
C VAL A 6 -9.76 14.54 -5.63
N ASN A 7 -8.89 13.63 -6.05
CA ASN A 7 -8.10 13.81 -7.26
C ASN A 7 -9.06 13.80 -8.46
N VAL A 8 -9.54 14.99 -8.84
CA VAL A 8 -10.59 15.19 -9.86
C VAL A 8 -10.23 14.50 -11.16
N ARG A 9 -8.93 14.46 -11.50
CA ARG A 9 -8.43 13.76 -12.69
C ARG A 9 -8.67 12.24 -12.62
N LEU A 10 -8.43 11.63 -11.46
CA LEU A 10 -8.68 10.21 -11.23
C LEU A 10 -10.18 9.88 -11.27
N VAL A 11 -11.01 10.75 -10.68
CA VAL A 11 -12.48 10.59 -10.70
C VAL A 11 -13.02 10.73 -12.11
N MET A 12 -12.57 11.74 -12.86
CA MET A 12 -12.99 11.94 -14.24
C MET A 12 -12.58 10.76 -15.13
N GLN A 13 -11.36 10.23 -14.96
CA GLN A 13 -10.93 9.03 -15.67
C GLN A 13 -11.77 7.80 -15.30
N PHE A 14 -12.10 7.61 -14.02
CA PHE A 14 -12.97 6.51 -13.59
C PHE A 14 -14.36 6.61 -14.21
N VAL A 15 -14.96 7.81 -14.24
CA VAL A 15 -16.27 8.04 -14.86
C VAL A 15 -16.23 7.77 -16.37
N VAL A 16 -15.19 8.25 -17.07
CA VAL A 16 -15.02 8.00 -18.51
C VAL A 16 -14.85 6.51 -18.80
N MET A 17 -14.00 5.82 -18.05
CA MET A 17 -13.78 4.38 -18.21
C MET A 17 -15.05 3.58 -17.92
N MET A 18 -15.82 3.97 -16.90
CA MET A 18 -17.11 3.36 -16.59
C MET A 18 -18.12 3.57 -17.72
N ALA A 19 -18.21 4.78 -18.29
CA ALA A 19 -19.10 5.08 -19.39
C ALA A 19 -18.79 4.25 -20.64
N ILE A 20 -17.50 4.07 -20.96
CA ILE A 20 -17.06 3.23 -22.08
C ILE A 20 -17.40 1.75 -21.84
N ALA A 21 -17.14 1.23 -20.63
CA ALA A 21 -17.46 -0.15 -20.27
C ALA A 21 -18.95 -0.45 -20.39
N LEU A 22 -19.79 0.44 -19.84
CA LEU A 22 -21.24 0.32 -19.90
C LEU A 22 -21.76 0.48 -21.34
N GLY A 23 -21.19 1.40 -22.11
CA GLY A 23 -21.51 1.57 -23.53
C GLY A 23 -21.27 0.30 -24.34
N LEU A 24 -20.11 -0.33 -24.17
CA LEU A 24 -19.78 -1.61 -24.83
C LEU A 24 -20.72 -2.74 -24.39
N PHE A 25 -21.07 -2.80 -23.11
CA PHE A 25 -22.00 -3.79 -22.59
C PHE A 25 -23.41 -3.62 -23.19
N PHE A 26 -23.96 -2.42 -23.14
CA PHE A 26 -25.32 -2.17 -23.62
C PHE A 26 -25.44 -2.23 -25.15
N ALA A 27 -24.43 -1.80 -25.89
CA ALA A 27 -24.39 -1.95 -27.34
C ALA A 27 -24.36 -3.44 -27.73
N GLY A 28 -23.48 -4.24 -27.11
CA GLY A 28 -23.44 -5.68 -27.33
C GLY A 28 -24.75 -6.37 -26.94
N LEU A 29 -25.39 -5.93 -25.85
CA LEU A 29 -26.68 -6.46 -25.40
C LEU A 29 -27.81 -6.15 -26.39
N ALA A 30 -27.80 -4.97 -27.02
CA ALA A 30 -28.79 -4.57 -28.01
C ALA A 30 -28.63 -5.33 -29.34
N GLU A 31 -27.40 -5.60 -29.78
CA GLU A 31 -27.15 -6.22 -31.09
C GLU A 31 -27.14 -7.75 -31.06
N GLY A 32 -26.67 -8.37 -29.96
CA GLY A 32 -26.44 -9.81 -29.91
C GLY A 32 -26.82 -10.46 -28.58
N GLY A 33 -27.59 -9.76 -27.75
CA GLY A 33 -28.04 -10.23 -26.45
C GLY A 33 -26.90 -10.37 -25.44
N MET A 34 -27.16 -11.12 -24.38
CA MET A 34 -26.29 -11.17 -23.19
C MET A 34 -24.85 -11.63 -23.49
N MET A 35 -24.66 -12.54 -24.45
CA MET A 35 -23.33 -13.04 -24.80
C MET A 35 -22.45 -11.97 -25.44
N LEU A 36 -23.00 -11.18 -26.38
CA LEU A 36 -22.25 -10.06 -26.97
C LEU A 36 -22.00 -8.94 -25.96
N GLY A 37 -22.96 -8.66 -25.07
CA GLY A 37 -22.75 -7.71 -23.97
C GLY A 37 -21.60 -8.12 -23.04
N LEU A 38 -21.56 -9.39 -22.62
CA LEU A 38 -20.46 -9.92 -21.82
C LEU A 38 -19.12 -9.90 -22.58
N LEU A 39 -19.12 -10.21 -23.88
CA LEU A 39 -17.93 -10.10 -24.73
C LEU A 39 -17.41 -8.64 -24.79
N GLY A 40 -18.31 -7.65 -24.86
CA GLY A 40 -17.96 -6.23 -24.80
C GLY A 40 -17.27 -5.84 -23.48
N LEU A 41 -17.71 -6.39 -22.35
CA LEU A 41 -17.03 -6.20 -21.06
C LEU A 41 -15.67 -6.90 -21.02
N VAL A 42 -15.56 -8.12 -21.55
CA VAL A 42 -14.27 -8.83 -21.65
C VAL A 42 -13.30 -8.01 -22.50
N PHE A 43 -13.73 -7.53 -23.67
CA PHE A 43 -12.91 -6.69 -24.53
C PHE A 43 -12.47 -5.40 -23.82
N PHE A 44 -13.38 -4.76 -23.08
CA PHE A 44 -13.04 -3.58 -22.28
C PHE A 44 -11.96 -3.87 -21.24
N PHE A 45 -12.11 -4.91 -20.42
CA PHE A 45 -11.16 -5.21 -19.34
C PHE A 45 -9.82 -5.74 -19.84
N PHE A 46 -9.79 -6.51 -20.93
CA PHE A 46 -8.58 -7.20 -21.39
C PHE A 46 -7.83 -6.48 -22.50
N VAL A 47 -8.51 -5.60 -23.25
CA VAL A 47 -7.91 -4.88 -24.38
C VAL A 47 -7.92 -3.39 -24.11
N LEU A 48 -9.09 -2.81 -23.85
CA LEU A 48 -9.25 -1.36 -23.81
C LEU A 48 -8.64 -0.71 -22.56
N ASP A 49 -8.89 -1.26 -21.36
CA ASP A 49 -8.34 -0.73 -20.11
C ASP A 49 -6.80 -0.79 -20.06
N PRO A 50 -6.14 -1.91 -20.44
CA PRO A 50 -4.69 -1.95 -20.57
C PRO A 50 -4.14 -0.97 -21.61
N LEU A 51 -4.80 -0.84 -22.77
CA LEU A 51 -4.38 0.06 -23.84
C LEU A 51 -4.50 1.53 -23.43
N VAL A 52 -5.64 1.92 -22.84
CA VAL A 52 -5.85 3.28 -22.30
C VAL A 52 -4.81 3.57 -21.23
N ARG A 53 -4.55 2.63 -20.31
CA ARG A 53 -3.49 2.80 -19.32
C ARG A 53 -2.14 3.00 -20.01
N ALA A 54 -1.76 2.14 -20.95
CA ALA A 54 -0.46 2.23 -21.64
C ALA A 54 -0.26 3.55 -22.40
N LEU A 55 -1.33 4.17 -22.89
CA LEU A 55 -1.31 5.45 -23.62
C LEU A 55 -1.37 6.67 -22.70
N LEU A 56 -1.66 6.50 -21.41
CA LEU A 56 -1.71 7.61 -20.48
C LEU A 56 -0.31 8.09 -20.06
N PRO A 57 -0.13 9.40 -19.85
CA PRO A 57 1.13 9.92 -19.33
C PRO A 57 1.52 9.27 -17.99
N PRO A 58 2.83 9.14 -17.68
CA PRO A 58 3.33 8.60 -16.41
C PRO A 58 2.70 9.25 -15.16
N SER A 59 2.26 10.51 -15.25
CA SER A 59 1.54 11.23 -14.19
C SER A 59 0.16 10.64 -13.82
N PHE A 60 -0.41 9.80 -14.68
CA PHE A 60 -1.67 9.08 -14.46
C PHE A 60 -1.47 7.65 -13.94
N PHE A 61 -0.22 7.21 -13.81
CA PHE A 61 0.13 5.99 -13.10
C PHE A 61 0.52 6.35 -11.66
N PRO A 62 -0.40 6.30 -10.69
CA PRO A 62 -0.11 6.74 -9.32
C PRO A 62 0.86 5.81 -8.57
N ALA A 63 1.39 4.77 -9.21
CA ALA A 63 2.31 3.81 -8.60
C ALA A 63 3.35 3.30 -9.61
N PRO A 64 4.65 3.29 -9.25
CA PRO A 64 5.69 2.52 -9.92
C PRO A 64 5.27 1.06 -10.12
N ARG A 65 5.70 0.45 -11.23
CA ARG A 65 5.43 -0.98 -11.50
C ARG A 65 5.92 -1.84 -10.35
N GLY A 66 5.06 -2.73 -9.86
CA GLY A 66 5.35 -3.62 -8.73
C GLY A 66 5.00 -3.03 -7.36
N ALA A 67 4.47 -1.81 -7.26
CA ALA A 67 3.97 -1.31 -5.99
C ALA A 67 2.49 -1.67 -5.77
N GLN A 68 2.11 -2.01 -4.54
CA GLN A 68 0.73 -2.37 -4.19
C GLN A 68 -0.03 -1.25 -3.47
N ALA A 69 -1.33 -1.11 -3.73
CA ALA A 69 -2.17 -0.15 -3.03
C ALA A 69 -2.17 -0.40 -1.51
N THR A 70 -1.71 0.59 -0.74
CA THR A 70 -1.55 0.53 0.73
C THR A 70 -2.80 0.98 1.47
N CYS A 71 -3.69 1.73 0.83
CA CYS A 71 -4.96 2.16 1.40
C CYS A 71 -6.02 1.04 1.28
N ALA A 72 -6.70 0.76 2.40
CA ALA A 72 -7.77 -0.23 2.51
C ALA A 72 -8.90 -0.06 1.47
N LEU A 73 -9.04 1.14 0.89
CA LEU A 73 -10.02 1.48 -0.14
C LEU A 73 -9.86 0.70 -1.46
N TYR A 74 -8.67 0.19 -1.79
CA TYR A 74 -8.47 -0.62 -3.00
C TYR A 74 -8.47 -2.14 -2.74
N ARG A 75 -8.79 -2.61 -1.52
CA ARG A 75 -9.07 -4.03 -1.26
C ARG A 75 -10.49 -4.44 -1.68
N GLY A 76 -10.97 -3.86 -2.78
CA GLY A 76 -12.23 -4.27 -3.40
C GLY A 76 -12.14 -5.69 -3.97
N TRP A 77 -13.31 -6.27 -4.24
CA TRP A 77 -13.45 -7.57 -4.90
C TRP A 77 -12.62 -7.69 -6.19
N GLY A 78 -12.50 -6.61 -6.97
CA GLY A 78 -11.69 -6.57 -8.20
C GLY A 78 -10.19 -6.79 -7.98
N ALA A 79 -9.62 -6.25 -6.90
CA ALA A 79 -8.22 -6.51 -6.56
C ALA A 79 -7.99 -7.96 -6.10
N LYS A 80 -8.95 -8.55 -5.37
CA LYS A 80 -8.93 -9.98 -5.03
C LYS A 80 -9.05 -10.86 -6.27
N LEU A 81 -9.87 -10.47 -7.25
CA LEU A 81 -10.06 -11.20 -8.50
C LEU A 81 -8.81 -11.13 -9.38
N ALA A 82 -8.24 -9.94 -9.59
CA ALA A 82 -6.99 -9.77 -10.34
C ALA A 82 -5.81 -10.53 -9.72
N LEU A 83 -5.75 -10.58 -8.39
CA LEU A 83 -4.72 -11.32 -7.65
C LEU A 83 -4.95 -12.84 -7.71
N ARG A 84 -6.21 -13.30 -7.69
CA ARG A 84 -6.57 -14.72 -7.91
C ARG A 84 -6.30 -15.18 -9.33
N LEU A 85 -6.44 -14.29 -10.31
CA LEU A 85 -6.18 -14.58 -11.72
C LEU A 85 -4.71 -14.35 -12.12
N GLY A 86 -3.82 -14.05 -11.16
CA GLY A 86 -2.39 -13.85 -11.42
C GLY A 86 -2.06 -12.60 -12.24
N MET A 87 -3.02 -11.68 -12.44
CA MET A 87 -2.88 -10.49 -13.30
C MET A 87 -2.34 -9.26 -12.56
N GLY A 88 -1.98 -9.39 -11.29
CA GLY A 88 -1.34 -8.31 -10.52
C GLY A 88 0.19 -8.39 -10.63
N PRO A 89 0.90 -7.27 -10.84
CA PRO A 89 2.36 -7.30 -10.76
C PRO A 89 2.81 -7.77 -9.37
N SER A 90 3.88 -8.56 -9.31
CA SER A 90 4.49 -8.97 -8.04
C SER A 90 4.88 -7.73 -7.24
N ARG A 91 4.50 -7.69 -5.95
CA ARG A 91 4.87 -6.59 -5.06
C ARG A 91 6.39 -6.56 -4.89
N THR A 92 7.06 -5.44 -5.12
CA THR A 92 8.51 -5.31 -4.93
C THR A 92 8.86 -4.23 -3.91
N VAL A 93 9.92 -4.46 -3.15
CA VAL A 93 10.36 -3.57 -2.08
C VAL A 93 10.83 -2.23 -2.66
N GLN A 94 11.52 -2.29 -3.80
CA GLN A 94 12.04 -1.13 -4.51
C GLN A 94 10.92 -0.23 -5.03
N ALA A 95 9.84 -0.79 -5.58
CA ALA A 95 8.72 0.00 -6.08
C ALA A 95 7.96 0.70 -4.94
N ASP A 96 7.80 0.04 -3.79
CA ASP A 96 7.21 0.67 -2.60
C ASP A 96 8.13 1.78 -2.05
N ALA A 97 9.45 1.59 -2.01
CA ALA A 97 10.39 2.63 -1.60
C ALA A 97 10.37 3.86 -2.54
N VAL A 98 10.23 3.65 -3.85
CA VAL A 98 10.05 4.76 -4.81
C VAL A 98 8.75 5.52 -4.53
N ARG A 99 7.64 4.83 -4.22
CA ARG A 99 6.39 5.50 -3.85
C ARG A 99 6.51 6.34 -2.61
N LEU A 100 7.22 5.84 -1.61
CA LEU A 100 7.49 6.59 -0.40
C LEU A 100 8.19 7.91 -0.73
N ARG A 101 9.23 7.86 -1.58
CA ARG A 101 9.98 9.03 -2.07
C ARG A 101 9.14 10.00 -2.88
N THR A 102 8.08 9.53 -3.55
CA THR A 102 7.12 10.39 -4.26
C THR A 102 6.02 10.92 -3.35
N GLY A 103 6.18 10.83 -2.02
CA GLY A 103 5.25 11.38 -1.02
C GLY A 103 4.04 10.49 -0.73
N VAL A 104 4.02 9.24 -1.19
CA VAL A 104 2.93 8.31 -0.87
C VAL A 104 3.15 7.71 0.51
N ARG A 105 2.18 7.92 1.40
CA ARG A 105 2.16 7.24 2.69
C ARG A 105 1.87 5.75 2.52
N LEU A 106 2.76 4.91 3.03
CA LEU A 106 2.63 3.46 3.04
C LEU A 106 2.03 2.99 4.37
N SER A 107 1.29 1.90 4.32
CA SER A 107 0.63 1.30 5.49
C SER A 107 0.99 -0.18 5.52
N MET A 108 1.85 -0.54 6.47
CA MET A 108 2.29 -1.90 6.72
C MET A 108 1.43 -2.49 7.81
N PHE A 109 0.78 -3.60 7.53
CA PHE A 109 0.00 -4.29 8.53
C PHE A 109 0.95 -4.92 9.55
N ALA A 110 0.70 -4.75 10.85
CA ALA A 110 1.60 -5.24 11.89
C ALA A 110 0.84 -5.65 13.15
N TYR A 111 1.50 -6.45 13.99
CA TYR A 111 1.15 -6.60 15.40
C TYR A 111 2.13 -5.78 16.25
N GLY A 112 1.65 -4.73 16.91
CA GLY A 112 2.43 -3.97 17.87
C GLY A 112 2.33 -4.60 19.25
N LEU A 113 3.48 -4.89 19.88
CA LEU A 113 3.60 -5.24 21.29
C LEU A 113 3.97 -3.97 22.05
N ARG A 114 3.02 -3.43 22.80
CA ARG A 114 3.20 -2.20 23.59
C ARG A 114 2.56 -2.37 24.95
N ASP A 115 3.27 -1.98 26.01
CA ASP A 115 2.82 -2.05 27.40
C ASP A 115 2.34 -3.47 27.81
N GLY A 116 2.96 -4.51 27.23
CA GLY A 116 2.59 -5.92 27.44
C GLY A 116 1.35 -6.40 26.65
N SER A 117 0.70 -5.55 25.87
CA SER A 117 -0.43 -5.91 25.02
C SER A 117 -0.04 -6.08 23.56
N GLN A 118 -0.51 -7.17 22.94
CA GLN A 118 -0.36 -7.40 21.50
C GLN A 118 -1.61 -6.89 20.77
N THR A 119 -1.45 -5.82 19.99
CA THR A 119 -2.54 -5.22 19.22
C THR A 119 -2.25 -5.22 17.74
N LEU A 120 -3.28 -5.50 16.94
CA LEU A 120 -3.17 -5.50 15.50
C LEU A 120 -3.54 -4.12 14.95
N GLY A 121 -2.79 -3.66 13.96
CA GLY A 121 -2.90 -2.31 13.43
C GLY A 121 -2.04 -2.12 12.20
N ASN A 122 -1.69 -0.87 11.92
CA ASN A 122 -0.85 -0.49 10.80
C ASN A 122 0.30 0.38 11.28
N LEU A 123 1.51 0.01 10.88
CA LEU A 123 2.67 0.88 10.90
C LEU A 123 2.64 1.73 9.62
N LEU A 124 2.49 3.03 9.79
CA LEU A 124 2.39 4.02 8.74
C LEU A 124 3.76 4.62 8.51
N LEU A 125 4.18 4.66 7.25
CA LEU A 125 5.48 5.15 6.81
C LEU A 125 5.26 6.26 5.81
N ASP A 126 5.79 7.44 6.09
CA ASP A 126 5.79 8.60 5.21
C ASP A 126 7.21 9.17 5.09
N GLN A 127 7.49 9.82 3.96
CA GLN A 127 8.73 10.55 3.77
C GLN A 127 8.37 12.00 3.45
N ALA A 128 8.90 12.91 4.26
CA ALA A 128 8.74 14.33 4.06
C ALA A 128 9.60 14.82 2.89
N ALA A 129 9.32 16.03 2.40
CA ALA A 129 9.97 16.58 1.22
C ALA A 129 11.49 16.82 1.41
N ASP A 130 11.92 16.93 2.67
CA ASP A 130 13.32 17.02 3.10
C ASP A 130 14.04 15.65 3.08
N GLY A 131 13.34 14.58 2.72
CA GLY A 131 13.86 13.20 2.74
C GLY A 131 13.74 12.52 4.11
N THR A 132 13.26 13.22 5.15
CA THR A 132 13.10 12.67 6.49
C THR A 132 11.99 11.62 6.48
N VAL A 133 12.31 10.42 6.94
CA VAL A 133 11.35 9.33 7.10
C VAL A 133 10.63 9.49 8.43
N ARG A 134 9.31 9.40 8.41
CA ARG A 134 8.43 9.48 9.57
C ARG A 134 7.67 8.17 9.72
N LEU A 135 7.44 7.79 10.96
CA LEU A 135 6.73 6.59 11.34
C LEU A 135 5.59 6.95 12.28
N ALA A 136 4.46 6.27 12.12
CA ALA A 136 3.36 6.34 13.06
C ALA A 136 2.67 5.00 13.19
N TRP A 137 2.19 4.67 14.39
CA TRP A 137 1.32 3.54 14.63
C TRP A 137 -0.14 3.95 14.55
N ARG A 138 -0.97 3.14 13.90
CA ARG A 138 -2.44 3.26 13.95
C ARG A 138 -3.04 1.93 14.35
N ARG A 139 -3.65 1.88 15.53
CA ARG A 139 -4.42 0.71 16.00
C ARG A 139 -5.57 0.40 15.05
N ARG A 140 -5.99 -0.86 14.98
CA ARG A 140 -7.21 -1.23 14.24
C ARG A 140 -8.45 -0.82 15.04
N GLY A 141 -9.32 -0.01 14.45
CA GLY A 141 -10.59 0.38 15.06
C GLY A 141 -11.17 1.64 14.45
N LYS A 142 -12.47 1.88 14.66
CA LYS A 142 -13.12 3.14 14.28
C LYS A 142 -12.63 4.24 15.23
N GLY A 143 -12.13 5.35 14.69
CA GLY A 143 -11.60 6.46 15.49
C GLY A 143 -10.14 6.30 15.95
N ALA A 144 -9.41 5.31 15.45
CA ALA A 144 -7.99 5.18 15.75
C ALA A 144 -7.19 6.37 15.19
N VAL A 145 -6.37 6.98 16.04
CA VAL A 145 -5.52 8.13 15.72
C VAL A 145 -4.11 7.63 15.38
N ASP A 146 -3.36 8.43 14.62
CA ASP A 146 -1.95 8.17 14.35
C ASP A 146 -1.12 8.56 15.56
N GLU A 147 -0.45 7.57 16.14
CA GLU A 147 0.50 7.74 17.23
C GLU A 147 1.91 7.83 16.62
N PRO A 148 2.58 9.00 16.60
CA PRO A 148 3.92 9.11 16.01
C PRO A 148 4.91 8.25 16.76
N ILE A 149 5.86 7.65 16.02
CA ILE A 149 6.94 6.85 16.57
C ILE A 149 8.25 7.59 16.34
N SER A 150 8.96 7.89 17.42
CA SER A 150 10.29 8.47 17.36
C SER A 150 11.28 7.43 16.84
N LEU A 151 11.92 7.72 15.71
CA LEU A 151 12.97 6.86 15.16
C LEU A 151 14.22 6.99 16.03
N GLN A 152 14.48 5.99 16.86
CA GLN A 152 15.78 5.81 17.51
C GLN A 152 16.64 4.95 16.58
N TRP A 153 17.77 5.50 16.17
CA TRP A 153 18.75 4.80 15.35
C TRP A 153 19.76 4.09 16.25
N PRO A 154 20.20 2.86 15.92
CA PRO A 154 19.79 2.01 14.79
C PRO A 154 18.50 1.21 15.06
N VAL A 155 17.74 0.92 13.99
CA VAL A 155 16.56 0.05 14.08
C VAL A 155 16.99 -1.41 14.21
N ALA A 156 16.69 -2.02 15.35
CA ALA A 156 17.00 -3.42 15.61
C ALA A 156 15.93 -4.35 14.98
N VAL A 157 16.38 -5.30 14.17
CA VAL A 157 15.53 -6.33 13.55
C VAL A 157 15.89 -7.67 14.15
N HIS A 158 14.89 -8.34 14.73
CA HIS A 158 15.05 -9.62 15.40
C HIS A 158 14.40 -10.74 14.58
N PRO A 159 15.21 -11.61 13.94
CA PRO A 159 14.70 -12.85 13.35
C PRO A 159 14.25 -13.80 14.48
N GLU A 160 13.04 -14.33 14.35
CA GLU A 160 12.20 -15.01 15.37
C GLU A 160 12.82 -16.03 16.36
N ARG A 161 12.21 -16.12 17.57
CA ARG A 161 11.50 -17.34 18.06
C ARG A 161 10.73 -17.26 19.41
N GLN A 162 10.93 -16.29 20.31
CA GLN A 162 10.47 -16.46 21.70
C GLN A 162 8.98 -16.16 22.02
N GLN A 163 8.23 -15.40 21.21
CA GLN A 163 6.84 -14.99 21.55
C GLN A 163 5.86 -14.94 20.37
N GLN A 164 6.11 -15.69 19.29
CA GLN A 164 5.20 -15.71 18.15
C GLN A 164 3.92 -16.51 18.49
N ASN A 165 2.77 -15.83 18.56
CA ASN A 165 1.49 -16.48 18.80
C ASN A 165 0.95 -17.16 17.53
N ALA A 166 0.13 -18.22 17.67
CA ALA A 166 -0.40 -18.98 16.52
C ALA A 166 -1.15 -18.12 15.49
N ALA A 167 -1.79 -17.02 15.92
CA ALA A 167 -2.43 -16.05 15.02
C ALA A 167 -1.41 -15.29 14.15
N GLN A 168 -0.23 -14.97 14.70
CA GLN A 168 0.83 -14.27 13.98
C GLN A 168 1.47 -15.18 12.92
N ALA A 169 1.74 -16.44 13.28
CA ALA A 169 2.24 -17.45 12.35
C ALA A 169 1.29 -17.67 11.17
N ARG A 170 -0.03 -17.79 11.42
CA ARG A 170 -1.05 -17.90 10.36
C ARG A 170 -1.07 -16.69 9.41
N MET A 171 -0.77 -15.50 9.92
CA MET A 171 -0.74 -14.27 9.13
C MET A 171 0.63 -13.94 8.51
N LYS A 172 1.61 -14.85 8.66
CA LYS A 172 2.97 -14.77 8.12
C LYS A 172 3.77 -13.55 8.61
N PHE A 173 3.57 -13.16 9.87
CA PHE A 173 4.48 -12.23 10.54
C PHE A 173 5.68 -13.04 11.02
N THR A 174 6.89 -12.70 10.57
CA THR A 174 8.07 -13.58 10.72
C THR A 174 9.25 -12.92 11.42
N ALA A 175 9.15 -11.62 11.72
CA ALA A 175 10.21 -10.87 12.37
C ALA A 175 9.63 -9.70 13.18
N ALA A 176 10.28 -9.43 14.31
CA ALA A 176 9.99 -8.28 15.15
C ALA A 176 11.00 -7.16 14.83
N VAL A 177 10.51 -5.93 14.77
CA VAL A 177 11.31 -4.72 14.59
C VAL A 177 11.06 -3.82 15.78
N ASP A 178 12.11 -3.50 16.52
CA ASP A 178 12.01 -2.61 17.67
C ASP A 178 12.10 -1.16 17.19
N LEU A 179 11.05 -0.40 17.51
CA LEU A 179 10.91 1.01 17.14
C LEU A 179 10.47 1.78 18.38
N ASP A 180 11.31 2.72 18.81
CA ASP A 180 11.17 3.42 20.09
C ASP A 180 11.07 2.43 21.27
N ASN A 181 10.02 2.51 22.08
CA ASN A 181 9.81 1.64 23.24
C ASN A 181 8.87 0.45 22.94
N ALA A 182 8.66 0.09 21.67
CA ALA A 182 7.73 -0.96 21.27
C ALA A 182 8.28 -1.87 20.17
N SER A 183 7.81 -3.12 20.15
CA SER A 183 8.18 -4.10 19.13
C SER A 183 7.05 -4.33 18.14
N TYR A 184 7.36 -4.33 16.85
CA TYR A 184 6.37 -4.50 15.79
C TYR A 184 6.67 -5.75 14.96
N TRP A 185 5.72 -6.67 14.94
CA TRP A 185 5.78 -7.89 14.16
C TRP A 185 5.33 -7.63 12.73
N LEU A 186 6.22 -7.89 11.78
CA LEU A 186 6.09 -7.54 10.37
C LEU A 186 6.29 -8.75 9.46
N ARG A 187 5.78 -8.61 8.23
CA ARG A 187 5.98 -9.59 7.16
C ARG A 187 7.34 -9.38 6.51
N PRO A 188 7.93 -10.41 5.88
CA PRO A 188 9.25 -10.30 5.24
C PRO A 188 9.42 -9.09 4.31
N HIS A 189 8.40 -8.80 3.49
CA HIS A 189 8.42 -7.64 2.58
C HIS A 189 8.50 -6.31 3.33
N ASP A 190 7.70 -6.16 4.39
CA ASP A 190 7.58 -4.90 5.12
C ASP A 190 8.84 -4.66 5.98
N VAL A 191 9.48 -5.73 6.47
CA VAL A 191 10.81 -5.67 7.10
C VAL A 191 11.87 -5.23 6.10
N ALA A 192 11.91 -5.85 4.92
CA ALA A 192 12.87 -5.48 3.88
C ALA A 192 12.68 -4.03 3.40
N LEU A 193 11.43 -3.55 3.35
CA LEU A 193 11.12 -2.16 3.04
C LEU A 193 11.62 -1.20 4.12
N LEU A 194 11.36 -1.49 5.40
CA LEU A 194 11.89 -0.69 6.50
C LEU A 194 13.42 -0.67 6.48
N GLN A 195 14.06 -1.82 6.29
CA GLN A 195 15.52 -1.89 6.16
C GLN A 195 16.05 -1.12 4.96
N LEU A 196 15.35 -1.12 3.82
CA LEU A 196 15.79 -0.37 2.64
C LEU A 196 15.64 1.15 2.82
N VAL A 197 14.54 1.57 3.45
CA VAL A 197 14.20 2.99 3.65
C VAL A 197 15.01 3.59 4.79
N LEU A 198 15.28 2.79 5.83
CA LEU A 198 15.98 3.24 7.01
C LEU A 198 17.48 2.89 6.97
N GLY A 199 17.85 1.73 6.44
CA GLY A 199 19.20 1.17 6.51
C GLY A 199 20.10 1.40 5.30
N ASN A 200 20.31 2.65 4.87
CA ASN A 200 21.39 3.01 3.93
C ASN A 200 22.13 4.27 4.41
N GLY A 201 23.21 4.09 5.17
CA GLY A 201 24.01 5.15 5.78
C GLY A 201 24.41 6.29 4.83
N ALA A 202 23.78 7.46 5.03
CA ALA A 202 24.35 8.77 4.73
C ALA A 202 24.48 9.56 6.06
N PRO A 203 25.57 10.28 6.32
CA PRO A 203 25.95 10.66 7.69
C PRO A 203 25.59 12.12 8.08
N VAL A 204 25.51 12.36 9.40
CA VAL A 204 25.66 13.63 10.18
C VAL A 204 24.50 14.65 10.04
N ALA A 205 23.81 15.09 11.11
CA ALA A 205 24.41 15.64 12.33
C ALA A 205 23.95 15.05 13.67
N PRO A 206 24.86 14.92 14.65
CA PRO A 206 24.45 14.87 16.04
C PRO A 206 23.81 16.22 16.38
N HIS A 207 22.62 16.18 16.99
CA HIS A 207 22.13 17.34 17.71
C HIS A 207 23.07 17.54 18.89
N VAL A 208 23.99 18.50 18.76
CA VAL A 208 24.68 19.07 19.91
C VAL A 208 23.62 19.82 20.71
N SER A 209 23.40 19.36 21.92
CA SER A 209 22.64 20.05 22.95
C SER A 209 23.36 21.35 23.34
N PHE A 210 22.63 22.46 23.37
CA PHE A 210 22.89 23.56 24.28
C PHE A 210 21.64 23.76 25.13
#